data_AF-U4VGD2-F1
#
_entry.id   AF-U4VGD2-F1
#
_cell.length_a   1.000
_cell.length_b   1.000
_cell.length_c   1.000
_cell.angle_alpha   90.00
_cell.angle_beta   90.00
_cell.angle_gamma   90.00
#
_symmetry.space_group_name_H-M   'P 1'
#
loop_
_entity.id
_entity.type
_entity.pdbx_description
1 polymer ?
#
loop_
_entity_poly.entity_id
_entity_poly.type
_entity_poly.pdbx_seq_one_letter_code
_entity_poly.pdbx_strand_id
1 'polypeptide(L)'
;MMIILNAQQTEAALDYPGLIEALRQAHASGKRPQSDTTVLQDRKSADNQFVSLVAWLEGGEAVAVKLVGVFPANVKLPVAQPSIQGTVTLFSGQTGEALMVCDGAIETFKKTAADSALGASLLARKDARTLLVVGAGGG
;
A
#
# COMPACT_ATOMS: atom_id res chain seq x y z
N MET A 1 -3.32 19.71 12.19
CA MET A 1 -1.84 19.54 12.18
C MET A 1 -1.53 18.16 11.62
N MET A 2 -0.77 18.11 10.52
CA MET A 2 -0.56 16.89 9.72
C MET A 2 0.58 16.04 10.28
N ILE A 3 0.37 14.72 10.37
CA ILE A 3 1.39 13.73 10.74
C ILE A 3 2.23 13.38 9.52
N ILE A 4 3.56 13.32 9.66
CA ILE A 4 4.48 12.90 8.59
C ILE A 4 5.30 11.72 9.10
N LEU A 5 5.20 10.58 8.44
CA LEU A 5 5.95 9.36 8.77
C LEU A 5 6.97 9.06 7.68
N ASN A 6 8.25 8.98 8.05
CA ASN A 6 9.28 8.45 7.16
C ASN A 6 9.17 6.91 7.04
N ALA A 7 10.04 6.27 6.24
CA ALA A 7 10.05 4.82 6.05
C ALA A 7 10.09 4.04 7.38
N GLN A 8 11.03 4.37 8.27
CA GLN A 8 11.20 3.69 9.56
C GLN A 8 9.99 3.86 10.47
N GLN A 9 9.41 5.07 10.54
CA GLN A 9 8.22 5.35 11.34
C GLN A 9 6.98 4.66 10.76
N THR A 10 6.86 4.62 9.43
CA THR A 10 5.80 3.91 8.73
C THR A 10 5.88 2.41 9.00
N GLU A 11 7.09 1.85 8.96
CA GLU A 11 7.32 0.44 9.25
C GLU A 11 6.95 0.09 10.69
N ALA A 12 7.36 0.93 11.65
CA ALA A 12 7.03 0.75 13.06
C ALA A 12 5.52 0.88 13.36
N ALA A 13 4.80 1.72 12.61
CA ALA A 13 3.37 1.94 12.79
C ALA A 13 2.47 0.84 12.19
N LEU A 14 3.03 -0.06 11.38
CA LEU A 14 2.28 -1.07 10.61
C LEU A 14 2.65 -2.50 11.01
N ASP A 15 2.59 -2.88 12.28
CA ASP A 15 2.88 -4.27 12.68
C ASP A 15 1.94 -5.27 11.99
N TYR A 16 2.47 -6.47 11.67
CA TYR A 16 1.71 -7.44 10.89
C TYR A 16 0.41 -7.92 11.56
N PRO A 17 0.40 -8.30 12.86
CA PRO A 17 -0.85 -8.68 13.54
C PRO A 17 -1.93 -7.59 13.47
N GLY A 18 -1.58 -6.35 13.80
CA GLY A 18 -2.50 -5.22 13.75
C GLY A 18 -3.00 -4.93 12.34
N LEU A 19 -2.11 -4.95 11.35
CA LEU A 19 -2.47 -4.70 9.96
C LEU A 19 -3.38 -5.79 9.37
N ILE A 20 -3.10 -7.06 9.67
CA ILE A 20 -3.95 -8.19 9.25
C ILE A 20 -5.35 -8.05 9.84
N GLU A 21 -5.45 -7.67 11.12
CA GLU A 21 -6.75 -7.50 11.75
C GLU A 21 -7.49 -6.27 11.22
N ALA A 22 -6.81 -5.15 10.98
CA ALA A 22 -7.39 -3.98 10.34
C ALA A 22 -7.96 -4.31 8.95
N LEU A 23 -7.21 -5.08 8.13
CA LEU A 23 -7.68 -5.55 6.82
C LEU A 23 -8.91 -6.47 6.96
N ARG A 24 -8.91 -7.38 7.94
CA ARG A 24 -10.05 -8.25 8.22
C ARG A 24 -11.31 -7.44 8.52
N GLN A 25 -11.20 -6.44 9.39
CA GLN A 25 -12.32 -5.57 9.75
C GLN A 25 -12.78 -4.72 8.56
N ALA A 26 -11.85 -4.19 7.77
CA ALA A 26 -12.17 -3.44 6.57
C ALA A 26 -12.95 -4.30 5.56
N HIS A 27 -12.50 -5.52 5.28
CA HIS A 27 -13.21 -6.45 4.39
C HIS A 27 -14.56 -6.88 4.94
N ALA A 28 -14.68 -7.12 6.25
CA ALA A 28 -15.92 -7.53 6.89
C ALA A 28 -16.97 -6.40 6.95
N SER A 29 -16.54 -5.13 6.94
CA SER A 29 -17.44 -3.98 7.05
C SER A 29 -18.44 -3.84 5.90
N GLY A 30 -18.17 -4.48 4.75
CA GLY A 30 -19.00 -4.36 3.55
C GLY A 30 -18.90 -3.00 2.85
N LYS A 31 -18.20 -2.01 3.42
CA LYS A 31 -18.00 -0.68 2.85
C LYS A 31 -17.32 -0.76 1.49
N ARG A 32 -17.82 -0.01 0.53
CA ARG A 32 -17.26 0.06 -0.83
C ARG A 32 -16.78 1.47 -1.12
N PRO A 33 -15.49 1.77 -0.93
CA PRO A 33 -14.98 3.10 -1.23
C PRO A 33 -15.17 3.40 -2.72
N GLN A 34 -15.58 4.63 -3.04
CA GLN A 34 -15.48 5.12 -4.40
C GLN A 34 -14.00 5.31 -4.70
N SER A 35 -13.49 4.66 -5.74
CA SER A 35 -12.08 4.75 -6.09
C SER A 35 -11.88 5.09 -7.55
N ASP A 36 -10.84 5.86 -7.83
CA ASP A 36 -10.33 6.10 -9.17
C ASP A 36 -8.84 5.73 -9.23
N THR A 37 -8.38 5.30 -10.40
CA THR A 37 -6.99 4.97 -10.64
C THR A 37 -6.57 5.50 -11.99
N THR A 38 -5.57 6.38 -11.98
CA THR A 38 -4.95 6.92 -13.19
C THR A 38 -3.55 6.37 -13.31
N VAL A 39 -3.25 5.74 -14.44
CA VAL A 39 -1.91 5.24 -14.78
C VAL A 39 -1.34 6.09 -15.91
N LEU A 40 -0.22 6.74 -15.64
CA LEU A 40 0.59 7.41 -16.66
C LEU A 40 1.83 6.55 -16.92
N GLN A 41 2.22 6.47 -18.18
CA GLN A 41 3.42 5.72 -18.60
C GLN A 41 4.38 6.67 -19.31
N ASP A 42 5.68 6.47 -19.08
CA ASP A 42 6.70 7.22 -19.81
C ASP A 42 6.67 6.81 -21.29
N ARG A 43 6.54 7.79 -22.19
CA ARG A 43 6.54 7.56 -23.64
C ARG A 43 7.88 7.04 -24.15
N LYS A 44 8.97 7.26 -23.41
CA LYS A 44 10.33 6.82 -23.76
C LYS A 44 10.72 5.50 -23.10
N SER A 45 10.00 5.06 -22.09
CA SER A 45 10.25 3.82 -21.35
C SER A 45 8.92 3.24 -20.88
N ALA A 46 8.38 2.27 -21.62
CA ALA A 46 7.10 1.64 -21.30
C ALA A 46 7.10 0.95 -19.92
N ASP A 47 8.29 0.65 -19.38
CA ASP A 47 8.46 0.01 -18.07
C ASP A 47 8.25 0.99 -16.90
N ASN A 48 8.38 2.30 -17.14
CA ASN A 48 8.20 3.30 -16.10
C ASN A 48 6.76 3.78 -16.08
N GLN A 49 6.13 3.70 -14.90
CA GLN A 49 4.75 4.12 -14.69
C GLN A 49 4.64 5.01 -13.47
N PHE A 50 3.70 5.93 -13.51
CA PHE A 50 3.28 6.70 -12.35
C PHE A 50 1.77 6.50 -12.16
N VAL A 51 1.39 6.00 -11.00
CA VAL A 51 0.03 5.60 -10.67
C VAL A 51 -0.50 6.52 -9.57
N SER A 52 -1.64 7.15 -9.83
CA SER A 52 -2.43 7.84 -8.81
C SER A 52 -3.63 6.96 -8.47
N LEU A 53 -3.77 6.59 -7.20
CA LEU A 53 -4.95 5.92 -6.68
C LEU A 53 -5.62 6.86 -5.68
N VAL A 54 -6.90 7.12 -5.87
CA VAL A 54 -7.71 7.92 -4.94
C VAL A 54 -8.88 7.08 -4.50
N ALA A 55 -9.13 7.01 -3.20
CA ALA A 55 -10.26 6.30 -2.62
C ALA A 55 -10.96 7.16 -1.58
N TRP A 56 -12.27 7.35 -1.76
CA TRP A 56 -13.15 7.99 -0.80
C TRP A 56 -13.90 6.91 -0.01
N LEU A 57 -13.68 6.84 1.30
CA LEU A 57 -14.32 5.86 2.15
C LEU A 57 -15.80 6.22 2.36
N GLU A 58 -16.67 5.24 2.16
CA GLU A 58 -18.12 5.36 2.32
C GLU A 58 -18.51 5.99 3.66
N GLY A 59 -19.59 6.78 3.67
CA GLY A 59 -20.01 7.54 4.85
C GLY A 59 -19.23 8.84 5.08
N GLY A 60 -18.33 9.20 4.16
CA GLY A 60 -17.59 10.46 4.25
C GLY A 60 -16.50 10.44 5.30
N GLU A 61 -16.01 9.26 5.71
CA GLU A 61 -15.09 9.09 6.83
C GLU A 61 -13.68 9.63 6.53
N ALA A 62 -13.12 9.26 5.38
CA ALA A 62 -11.76 9.63 4.99
C ALA A 62 -11.58 9.57 3.47
N VAL A 63 -10.58 10.29 2.96
CA VAL A 63 -10.07 10.13 1.60
C VAL A 63 -8.62 9.70 1.68
N ALA A 64 -8.27 8.61 1.01
CA ALA A 64 -6.89 8.17 0.86
C ALA A 64 -6.41 8.45 -0.57
N VAL A 65 -5.22 9.04 -0.68
CA VAL A 65 -4.54 9.26 -1.94
C VAL A 65 -3.21 8.54 -1.89
N LYS A 66 -2.93 7.73 -2.90
CA LYS A 66 -1.68 7.00 -3.05
C LYS A 66 -1.04 7.35 -4.39
N LEU A 67 0.17 7.89 -4.34
CA LEU A 67 0.95 8.23 -5.51
C LEU A 67 2.14 7.30 -5.59
N VAL A 68 2.25 6.53 -6.67
CA VAL A 68 3.24 5.46 -6.81
C VAL A 68 4.02 5.60 -8.10
N GLY A 69 5.34 5.67 -8.00
CA GLY A 69 6.23 5.43 -9.10
C GLY A 69 6.59 3.94 -9.18
N VAL A 70 6.37 3.33 -10.34
CA VAL A 70 6.85 1.99 -10.69
C VAL A 70 7.99 2.14 -11.68
N PHE A 71 9.22 1.94 -11.20
CA PHE A 71 10.46 2.15 -11.94
C PHE A 71 11.36 0.92 -11.77
N PRO A 72 11.15 -0.16 -12.55
CA PRO A 72 11.86 -1.43 -12.39
C PRO A 72 13.38 -1.29 -12.47
N ALA A 73 13.90 -0.32 -13.21
CA ALA A 73 15.34 -0.09 -13.37
C ALA A 73 16.02 0.49 -12.11
N ASN A 74 15.27 0.96 -11.11
CA ASN A 74 15.84 1.55 -9.88
C ASN A 74 16.75 0.59 -9.11
N VAL A 75 16.48 -0.72 -9.19
CA VAL A 75 17.31 -1.76 -8.56
C VAL A 75 18.70 -1.87 -9.19
N LYS A 76 18.89 -1.29 -10.39
CA LYS A 76 20.16 -1.29 -11.14
C LYS A 76 20.92 0.03 -11.04
N LEU A 77 20.43 1.00 -10.27
CA LEU A 77 21.12 2.27 -10.04
C LEU A 77 22.43 2.03 -9.27
N PRO A 78 23.44 2.94 -9.40
CA PRO A 78 24.69 2.83 -8.64
C PRO A 78 24.47 2.75 -7.13
N VAL A 79 23.49 3.50 -6.62
CA VAL A 79 22.89 3.27 -5.30
C VAL A 79 21.50 2.71 -5.56
N ALA A 80 21.34 1.41 -5.31
CA ALA A 80 20.07 0.73 -5.57
C ALA A 80 18.94 1.39 -4.77
N GLN A 81 17.79 1.53 -5.42
CA GLN A 81 16.57 2.04 -4.82
C GLN A 81 15.43 1.05 -5.06
N PRO A 82 14.41 1.02 -4.20
CA PRO A 82 13.20 0.25 -4.45
C PRO A 82 12.59 0.60 -5.82
N SER A 83 12.14 -0.43 -6.55
CA SER A 83 11.43 -0.26 -7.82
C SER A 83 10.05 0.38 -7.65
N ILE A 84 9.53 0.37 -6.44
CA ILE A 84 8.31 1.06 -6.05
C ILE A 84 8.70 2.24 -5.16
N GLN A 85 8.29 3.43 -5.56
CA GLN A 85 8.46 4.68 -4.81
C GLN A 85 7.08 5.29 -4.60
N GLY A 86 6.88 6.07 -3.55
CA GLY A 86 5.61 6.77 -3.43
C GLY A 86 5.27 7.25 -2.03
N THR A 87 4.07 7.83 -1.93
CA THR A 87 3.48 8.27 -0.67
C THR A 87 2.02 7.85 -0.58
N VAL A 88 1.55 7.69 0.65
CA VAL A 88 0.12 7.57 0.95
C VAL A 88 -0.27 8.72 1.86
N THR A 89 -1.29 9.48 1.47
CA THR A 89 -1.81 10.60 2.23
C THR A 89 -3.26 10.34 2.61
N LEU A 90 -3.58 10.52 3.89
CA LEU A 90 -4.93 10.45 4.43
C LEU A 90 -5.47 11.87 4.64
N PHE A 91 -6.69 12.11 4.19
CA PHE A 91 -7.43 13.35 4.38
C PHE A 91 -8.72 13.08 5.16
N SER A 92 -9.16 14.07 5.95
CA SER A 92 -10.50 14.03 6.55
C SER A 92 -11.56 14.05 5.46
N GLY A 93 -12.49 13.10 5.49
CA GLY A 93 -13.62 13.10 4.58
C GLY A 93 -14.67 14.19 4.90
N GLN A 94 -14.55 14.86 6.06
CA GLN A 94 -15.46 15.93 6.48
C GLN A 94 -14.95 17.31 6.10
N THR A 95 -13.65 17.57 6.26
CA THR A 95 -13.07 18.91 6.07
C THR A 95 -12.12 19.01 4.89
N GLY A 96 -11.64 17.88 4.36
CA GLY A 96 -10.57 17.83 3.37
C GLY A 96 -9.19 18.18 3.92
N GLU A 97 -9.02 18.37 5.24
CA GLU A 97 -7.69 18.59 5.84
C GLU A 97 -6.81 17.35 5.65
N ALA A 98 -5.55 17.56 5.27
CA ALA A 98 -4.55 16.50 5.27
C ALA A 98 -4.21 16.09 6.71
N LEU A 99 -4.47 14.83 7.04
CA LEU A 99 -4.30 14.28 8.38
C LEU A 99 -2.93 13.63 8.56
N MET A 100 -2.48 12.87 7.55
CA MET A 100 -1.25 12.10 7.61
C MET A 100 -0.67 11.86 6.22
N VAL A 101 0.66 11.85 6.10
CA VAL A 101 1.38 11.27 4.96
C VAL A 101 2.43 10.28 5.46
N CYS A 102 2.55 9.14 4.78
CA CYS A 102 3.53 8.10 5.09
C CYS A 102 4.26 7.58 3.85
N ASP A 103 5.32 6.81 4.10
CA ASP A 103 6.11 6.17 3.06
C ASP A 103 5.28 5.12 2.30
N GLY A 104 5.06 5.37 1.01
CA GLY A 104 4.21 4.53 0.18
C GLY A 104 4.87 3.21 -0.23
N ALA A 105 6.20 3.11 -0.24
CA ALA A 105 6.88 1.86 -0.56
C ALA A 105 6.71 0.86 0.59
N ILE A 106 6.94 1.32 1.83
CA ILE A 106 6.75 0.51 3.05
C ILE A 106 5.28 0.14 3.21
N GLU A 107 4.34 1.08 3.06
CA GLU A 107 2.90 0.79 3.12
C GLU A 107 2.51 -0.28 2.10
N THR A 108 2.95 -0.13 0.84
CA THR A 108 2.63 -1.09 -0.23
C THR A 108 3.14 -2.49 0.12
N PHE A 109 4.39 -2.58 0.56
CA PHE A 109 5.02 -3.85 0.90
C PHE A 109 4.28 -4.54 2.05
N LYS A 110 4.08 -3.84 3.16
CA LYS A 110 3.46 -4.42 4.36
C LYS A 110 1.99 -4.75 4.14
N LYS A 111 1.23 -3.88 3.47
CA LYS A 111 -0.17 -4.16 3.12
C LYS A 111 -0.29 -5.40 2.25
N THR A 112 0.58 -5.57 1.25
CA THR A 112 0.51 -6.69 0.32
C THR A 112 0.81 -8.02 1.02
N ALA A 113 1.83 -8.04 1.88
CA ALA A 113 2.15 -9.20 2.70
C ALA A 113 1.03 -9.52 3.71
N ALA A 114 0.47 -8.51 4.39
CA ALA A 114 -0.62 -8.68 5.35
C ALA A 114 -1.90 -9.19 4.69
N ASP A 115 -2.25 -8.69 3.50
CA ASP A 115 -3.42 -9.14 2.74
C ASP A 115 -3.28 -10.60 2.30
N SER A 116 -2.06 -10.98 1.86
CA SER A 116 -1.74 -12.38 1.54
C SER A 116 -1.85 -13.28 2.78
N ALA A 117 -1.35 -12.81 3.93
CA ALA A 117 -1.45 -13.52 5.20
C ALA A 117 -2.91 -13.66 5.68
N LEU A 118 -3.74 -12.62 5.50
CA LEU A 118 -5.17 -12.67 5.77
C LEU A 118 -5.84 -13.73 4.89
N GLY A 119 -5.60 -13.71 3.58
CA GLY A 119 -6.10 -14.70 2.63
C GLY A 119 -5.69 -16.13 3.03
N ALA A 120 -4.43 -16.34 3.38
CA ALA A 120 -3.95 -17.63 3.87
C ALA A 120 -4.64 -18.04 5.19
N SER A 121 -4.85 -17.11 6.13
CA SER A 121 -5.53 -17.41 7.41
C SER A 121 -6.96 -17.91 7.24
N LEU A 122 -7.62 -17.46 6.16
CA LEU A 122 -9.00 -17.79 5.81
C LEU A 122 -9.11 -19.06 4.95
N LEU A 123 -8.17 -19.27 4.02
CA LEU A 123 -8.32 -20.25 2.94
C LEU A 123 -7.35 -21.44 3.02
N ALA A 124 -6.21 -21.29 3.69
CA ALA A 124 -5.24 -22.37 3.80
C ALA A 124 -5.72 -23.46 4.78
N ARG A 125 -5.30 -24.70 4.54
CA ARG A 125 -5.54 -25.80 5.49
C ARG A 125 -4.86 -25.46 6.82
N LYS A 126 -5.57 -25.70 7.94
CA LYS A 126 -5.07 -25.40 9.31
C LYS A 126 -3.79 -26.19 9.66
N ASP A 127 -3.57 -27.31 9.00
CA ASP A 127 -2.41 -28.18 9.16
C ASP A 127 -1.29 -27.93 8.12
N ALA A 128 -1.36 -26.86 7.31
CA ALA A 128 -0.29 -26.52 6.39
C ALA A 128 1.05 -26.32 7.13
N ARG A 129 2.13 -26.91 6.59
CA ARG A 129 3.51 -26.81 7.15
C ARG A 129 4.56 -26.39 6.12
N THR A 130 4.18 -26.26 4.85
CA THR A 130 5.09 -25.93 3.75
C THR A 130 4.53 -24.75 2.96
N LEU A 131 5.36 -23.73 2.78
CA LEU A 131 5.08 -22.57 1.93
C LEU A 131 6.03 -22.61 0.73
N LEU A 132 5.47 -22.60 -0.48
CA LEU A 132 6.24 -22.39 -1.71
C LEU A 132 6.25 -20.90 -2.03
N VAL A 133 7.44 -20.35 -2.25
CA VAL A 133 7.63 -18.98 -2.73
C VAL A 133 8.11 -19.03 -4.17
N VAL A 134 7.33 -18.49 -5.10
CA VAL A 134 7.70 -18.40 -6.53
C VAL A 134 7.94 -16.93 -6.86
N GLY A 135 9.23 -16.57 -7.02
CA GLY A 135 9.69 -15.19 -7.17
C GLY A 135 10.15 -14.60 -5.83
N ALA A 136 11.39 -14.07 -5.81
CA ALA A 136 12.02 -13.45 -4.63
C ALA A 136 12.43 -11.99 -4.94
N GLY A 137 11.50 -11.23 -5.53
CA GLY A 137 11.68 -9.80 -5.78
C GLY A 137 11.10 -8.93 -4.67
N GLY A 138 11.43 -7.64 -4.68
CA GLY A 138 10.85 -6.64 -3.76
C GLY A 138 11.72 -6.24 -2.56
N GLY A 139 12.97 -6.71 -2.51
CA GLY A 139 14.02 -6.18 -1.63
C GLY A 139 14.89 -5.15 -2.34
#